data_AF-A0A6A2YXQ7-F1
#
_entry.id   AF-A0A6A2YXQ7-F1
#
_cell.length_a   1.000
_cell.length_b   1.000
_cell.length_c   1.000
_cell.angle_alpha   90.00
_cell.angle_beta   90.00
_cell.angle_gamma   90.00
#
_symmetry.space_group_name_H-M   'P 1'
#
loop_
_entity.id
_entity.type
_entity.pdbx_description
1 polymer ?
#
loop_
_entity_poly.entity_id
_entity_poly.type
_entity_poly.pdbx_seq_one_letter_code
_entity_poly.pdbx_strand_id
1 'polypeptide(L)'
;MWELDEAESGLFSPLLLSYYDLPSPLRQCFSYCAIFPKDHKIGKDLLIKLWMAQGFLGEGNEMQIVGEEYFDNLAMRSFSQEFEMDENDDGILRCKMHDIVHEFAQLLRKGECSVVVSNGLEEQRAEWYHENVRHVRVILDDEQAMIPRPLYSAKKLRSLIVDSCPHSTSTLNASLWRVFDQLTCLRMLDLSNNRYRRQTSITELPHQIGKLIYLRYLSLEGNIGLEYFA
;
A
#
# COMPACT_ATOMS: atom_id res chain seq x y z
N MET A 1 23.21 4.06 4.92
CA MET A 1 23.28 5.32 5.67
C MET A 1 22.61 6.34 4.76
N TRP A 2 21.57 7.03 5.23
CA TRP A 2 20.79 7.97 4.41
C TRP A 2 21.66 9.18 4.05
N GLU A 3 21.72 9.54 2.77
CA GLU A 3 22.27 10.83 2.33
C GLU A 3 21.12 11.84 2.35
N LEU A 4 20.88 12.42 3.52
CA LEU A 4 19.98 13.57 3.68
C LEU A 4 20.79 14.83 3.37
N ASP A 5 20.21 15.77 2.63
CA ASP A 5 20.79 17.10 2.57
C ASP A 5 20.64 17.81 3.93
N GLU A 6 21.45 18.83 4.17
CA GLU A 6 21.53 19.49 5.49
C GLU A 6 20.18 20.11 5.90
N ALA A 7 19.35 20.50 4.92
CA ALA A 7 18.03 21.07 5.14
C ALA A 7 16.98 20.02 5.56
N GLU A 8 16.91 18.87 4.87
CA GLU A 8 16.05 17.74 5.25
C GLU A 8 16.48 17.16 6.59
N SER A 9 17.79 17.08 6.85
CA SER A 9 18.33 16.61 8.14
C SER A 9 17.88 17.50 9.30
N GLY A 10 17.87 18.83 9.13
CA GLY A 10 17.40 19.77 10.16
C GLY A 10 15.91 19.65 10.44
N LEU A 11 15.08 19.58 9.39
CA LEU A 11 13.62 19.48 9.50
C LEU A 11 13.17 18.16 10.15
N PHE A 12 13.79 17.05 9.75
CA PHE A 12 13.39 15.72 10.19
C PHE A 12 14.11 15.24 11.45
N SER A 13 15.05 16.02 12.02
CA SER A 13 15.79 15.63 13.23
C SER A 13 14.89 15.18 14.40
N PRO A 14 13.81 15.90 14.77
CA PRO A 14 12.92 15.45 15.85
C PRO A 14 12.15 14.17 15.53
N LEU A 15 11.76 13.98 14.26
CA LEU A 15 11.08 12.76 13.81
C LEU A 15 12.03 11.57 13.77
N LEU A 16 13.29 11.81 13.41
CA LEU A 16 14.33 10.80 13.38
C LEU A 16 14.64 10.26 14.78
N LEU A 17 14.70 11.15 15.79
CA LEU A 17 14.81 10.74 17.19
C LEU A 17 13.62 9.88 17.61
N SER A 18 12.40 10.37 17.39
CA SER A 18 11.17 9.64 17.70
C SER A 18 11.09 8.27 17.00
N TYR A 19 11.62 8.18 15.77
CA TYR A 19 11.69 6.95 14.98
C TYR A 19 12.73 5.97 15.50
N TYR A 20 13.91 6.43 15.91
CA TYR A 20 14.93 5.54 16.47
C TYR A 20 14.55 4.98 17.84
N ASP A 21 13.67 5.67 18.57
CA ASP A 21 13.08 5.19 19.83
C ASP A 21 12.01 4.11 19.62
N LEU A 22 11.59 3.82 18.38
CA LEU A 22 10.64 2.75 18.10
C LEU A 22 11.36 1.38 18.07
N PRO A 23 10.75 0.32 18.64
CA PRO A 23 11.20 -1.05 18.41
C PRO A 23 11.29 -1.39 16.93
N SER A 24 12.22 -2.28 16.57
CA SER A 24 12.49 -2.59 15.16
C SER A 24 11.27 -3.03 14.33
N PRO A 25 10.37 -3.89 14.84
CA PRO A 25 9.15 -4.27 14.10
C PRO A 25 8.20 -3.08 13.89
N LEU A 26 8.09 -2.20 14.89
CA LEU A 26 7.25 -1.01 14.82
C LEU A 26 7.78 0.03 13.81
N ARG A 27 9.11 0.15 13.68
CA ARG A 27 9.73 0.96 12.61
C ARG A 27 9.34 0.48 11.21
N GLN A 28 9.26 -0.84 11.00
CA GLN A 28 8.82 -1.40 9.72
C GLN A 28 7.35 -1.08 9.44
N CYS A 29 6.50 -1.18 10.46
CA CYS A 29 5.08 -0.83 10.40
C CYS A 29 4.89 0.65 10.03
N PHE A 30 5.61 1.56 10.71
CA PHE A 30 5.62 2.99 10.41
C PHE A 30 6.08 3.27 8.98
N SER A 31 7.26 2.78 8.59
CA SER A 31 7.82 3.07 7.26
C SER A 31 6.95 2.48 6.13
N TYR A 32 6.20 1.41 6.39
CA TYR A 32 5.28 0.84 5.40
C TYR A 32 4.12 1.78 5.05
N CYS A 33 3.71 2.67 5.96
CA CYS A 33 2.65 3.65 5.71
C CYS A 33 2.97 4.62 4.56
N ALA A 34 4.24 4.72 4.13
CA ALA A 34 4.64 5.50 2.96
C ALA A 34 3.97 5.06 1.64
N ILE A 35 3.39 3.85 1.59
CA ILE A 35 2.64 3.35 0.42
C ILE A 35 1.32 4.11 0.20
N PHE A 36 0.79 4.77 1.24
CA PHE A 36 -0.42 5.56 1.13
C PHE A 36 -0.10 6.95 0.58
N PRO A 37 -0.95 7.53 -0.28
CA PRO A 37 -0.80 8.91 -0.73
C PRO A 37 -0.87 9.89 0.45
N LYS A 38 -0.33 11.09 0.25
CA LYS A 38 -0.57 12.21 1.15
C LYS A 38 -2.07 12.43 1.32
N ASP A 39 -2.49 12.86 2.51
CA ASP A 39 -3.89 13.08 2.89
C ASP A 39 -4.80 11.84 2.89
N HIS A 40 -4.26 10.63 2.70
CA HIS A 40 -5.08 9.43 2.68
C HIS A 40 -5.56 9.03 4.08
N LYS A 41 -6.87 8.82 4.23
CA LYS A 41 -7.47 8.21 5.42
C LYS A 41 -7.28 6.70 5.38
N ILE A 42 -6.53 6.18 6.35
CA ILE A 42 -6.16 4.77 6.45
C ILE A 42 -7.04 4.13 7.52
N GLY A 43 -7.72 3.03 7.19
CA GLY A 43 -8.45 2.23 8.19
C GLY A 43 -7.48 1.44 9.07
N LYS A 44 -7.70 1.46 10.39
CA LYS A 44 -6.87 0.75 11.39
C LYS A 44 -6.76 -0.74 11.06
N ASP A 45 -7.89 -1.41 10.91
CA ASP A 45 -7.93 -2.85 10.60
C ASP A 45 -7.26 -3.21 9.29
N LEU A 46 -7.45 -2.38 8.26
CA LEU A 46 -6.78 -2.58 6.98
C LEU A 46 -5.27 -2.50 7.19
N LEU A 47 -4.79 -1.44 7.84
CA LEU A 47 -3.36 -1.22 8.07
C LEU A 47 -2.71 -2.39 8.83
N ILE A 48 -3.37 -2.87 9.88
CA ILE A 48 -2.92 -4.04 10.65
C ILE A 48 -2.83 -5.28 9.75
N LYS A 49 -3.86 -5.56 8.95
CA LYS A 49 -3.83 -6.67 7.97
C LYS A 49 -2.68 -6.53 6.97
N LEU A 50 -2.35 -5.31 6.54
CA LEU A 50 -1.20 -5.10 5.65
C LEU A 50 0.13 -5.41 6.36
N TRP A 51 0.28 -5.01 7.63
CA TRP A 51 1.46 -5.35 8.42
C TRP A 51 1.60 -6.86 8.66
N MET A 52 0.49 -7.55 8.94
CA MET A 52 0.43 -9.01 9.01
C MET A 52 0.90 -9.66 7.70
N ALA A 53 0.39 -9.18 6.55
CA ALA A 53 0.76 -9.69 5.24
C ALA A 53 2.26 -9.54 4.95
N GLN A 54 2.88 -8.47 5.44
CA GLN A 54 4.34 -8.30 5.32
C GLN A 54 5.13 -9.13 6.33
N GLY A 55 4.51 -9.62 7.40
CA GLY A 55 5.14 -10.37 8.49
C GLY A 55 5.83 -9.47 9.51
N PHE A 56 5.36 -8.24 9.69
CA PHE A 56 5.96 -7.30 10.65
C PHE A 56 5.52 -7.54 12.10
N LEU A 57 4.44 -8.31 12.31
CA LEU A 57 3.82 -8.50 13.63
C LEU A 57 4.19 -9.86 14.27
N GLY A 58 5.23 -10.53 13.76
CA GLY A 58 5.61 -11.86 14.21
C GLY A 58 4.78 -12.98 13.58
N GLU A 59 4.68 -14.11 14.29
CA GLU A 59 3.95 -15.30 13.87
C GLU A 59 2.94 -15.72 14.95
N GLY A 60 1.85 -16.37 14.53
CA GLY A 60 0.85 -16.94 15.43
C GLY A 60 -0.44 -16.13 15.54
N ASN A 61 -1.30 -16.55 16.48
CA ASN A 61 -2.68 -16.06 16.57
C ASN A 61 -2.79 -14.67 17.22
N GLU A 62 -1.71 -14.14 17.79
CA GLU A 62 -1.69 -12.86 18.51
C GLU A 62 -1.38 -11.65 17.61
N MET A 63 -1.15 -11.88 16.31
CA MET A 63 -0.77 -10.81 15.37
C MET A 63 -1.75 -9.63 15.36
N GLN A 64 -3.05 -9.87 15.54
CA GLN A 64 -4.06 -8.82 15.61
C GLN A 64 -3.84 -7.92 16.84
N ILE A 65 -3.65 -8.53 18.01
CA ILE A 65 -3.42 -7.83 19.29
C ILE A 65 -2.11 -7.02 19.21
N VAL A 66 -1.03 -7.63 18.72
CA VAL A 66 0.25 -6.94 18.51
C VAL A 66 0.09 -5.77 17.53
N GLY A 67 -0.70 -5.95 16.48
CA GLY A 67 -1.01 -4.91 15.50
C GLY A 67 -1.75 -3.72 16.11
N GLU A 68 -2.72 -3.99 16.99
CA GLU A 68 -3.45 -2.95 17.73
C GLU A 68 -2.53 -2.17 18.65
N GLU A 69 -1.70 -2.86 19.45
CA GLU A 69 -0.71 -2.22 20.32
C GLU A 69 0.27 -1.33 19.54
N TYR A 70 0.72 -1.81 18.38
CA TYR A 70 1.63 -1.06 17.50
C TYR A 70 0.94 0.15 16.89
N PHE A 71 -0.30 0.01 16.43
CA PHE A 71 -1.09 1.13 15.93
C PHE A 71 -1.28 2.19 17.00
N ASP A 72 -1.70 1.79 18.20
CA ASP A 72 -1.96 2.71 19.31
C ASP A 72 -0.66 3.43 19.73
N ASN A 73 0.49 2.73 19.72
CA ASN A 73 1.79 3.37 19.96
C ASN A 73 2.14 4.45 18.92
N LEU A 74 1.89 4.19 17.63
CA LEU A 74 2.10 5.19 16.58
C LEU A 74 1.12 6.36 16.70
N ALA A 75 -0.14 6.09 17.03
CA ALA A 75 -1.17 7.11 17.23
C ALA A 75 -0.83 8.05 18.41
N MET A 76 -0.28 7.51 19.50
CA MET A 76 0.16 8.29 20.66
C MET A 76 1.37 9.21 20.37
N ARG A 77 2.16 8.92 19.33
CA ARG A 77 3.39 9.67 18.98
C ARG A 77 3.18 10.82 18.00
N SER A 78 1.94 11.32 17.88
CA SER A 78 1.56 12.39 16.94
C SER A 78 1.92 12.12 15.47
N PHE A 79 2.12 10.85 15.10
CA PHE A 79 2.36 10.47 13.70
C PHE A 79 1.08 10.48 12.87
N SER A 80 -0.05 10.34 13.54
CA SER A 80 -1.39 10.33 12.95
C SER A 80 -2.20 11.53 13.44
N GLN A 81 -3.10 12.00 12.59
CA GLN A 81 -4.07 13.07 12.81
C GLN A 81 -5.43 12.66 12.25
N GLU A 82 -6.45 13.49 12.47
CA GLU A 82 -7.80 13.32 11.90
C GLU A 82 -8.38 11.92 12.17
N PHE A 83 -8.44 11.56 13.45
CA PHE A 83 -8.99 10.28 13.90
C PHE A 83 -10.50 10.24 13.70
N GLU A 84 -10.98 9.20 13.00
CA GLU A 84 -12.38 8.82 12.93
C GLU A 84 -12.61 7.70 13.94
N MET A 85 -13.57 7.87 14.84
CA MET A 85 -13.91 6.90 15.88
C MET A 85 -15.03 5.98 15.38
N ASP A 86 -15.03 4.73 15.81
CA ASP A 86 -16.17 3.83 15.63
C ASP A 86 -17.31 4.27 16.55
N GLU A 87 -18.53 4.32 16.02
CA GLU A 87 -19.72 4.73 16.76
C GLU A 87 -20.15 3.69 17.82
N ASN A 88 -19.68 2.45 17.73
CA ASN A 88 -20.13 1.34 18.57
C ASN A 88 -19.21 1.04 19.76
N ASP A 89 -17.90 1.25 19.62
CA ASP A 89 -16.91 0.88 20.65
C ASP A 89 -15.94 2.00 21.05
N ASP A 90 -16.13 3.22 20.53
CA ASP A 90 -15.26 4.38 20.73
C ASP A 90 -13.77 4.11 20.38
N GLY A 91 -13.50 3.10 19.55
CA GLY A 91 -12.17 2.78 19.03
C GLY A 91 -11.80 3.63 17.81
N ILE A 92 -10.50 3.74 17.50
CA ILE A 92 -10.06 4.43 16.27
C ILE A 92 -10.37 3.56 15.05
N LEU A 93 -11.30 4.00 14.22
CA LEU A 93 -11.65 3.35 12.96
C LEU A 93 -10.66 3.72 11.84
N ARG A 94 -10.35 5.01 11.69
CA ARG A 94 -9.43 5.52 10.67
C ARG A 94 -8.56 6.65 11.19
N CYS A 95 -7.42 6.84 10.55
CA CYS A 95 -6.56 8.00 10.79
C CYS A 95 -5.88 8.45 9.50
N LYS A 96 -5.41 9.69 9.47
CA LYS A 96 -4.55 10.23 8.41
C LYS A 96 -3.14 10.39 8.97
N MET A 97 -2.10 10.07 8.20
CA MET A 97 -0.73 10.42 8.61
C MET A 97 -0.53 11.93 8.47
N HIS A 98 0.14 12.56 9.43
CA HIS A 98 0.47 13.99 9.33
C HIS A 98 1.41 14.23 8.14
N ASP A 99 1.20 15.32 7.39
CA ASP A 99 1.92 15.62 6.15
C ASP A 99 3.45 15.52 6.26
N ILE A 100 4.06 16.18 7.25
CA ILE A 100 5.52 16.11 7.48
C ILE A 100 6.00 14.71 7.87
N VAL A 101 5.16 13.91 8.54
CA VAL A 101 5.45 12.54 8.95
C VAL A 101 5.37 11.61 7.73
N HIS A 102 4.44 11.89 6.82
CA HIS A 102 4.33 11.21 5.53
C HIS A 102 5.55 11.47 4.65
N GLU A 103 6.00 12.72 4.55
CA GLU A 103 7.22 13.11 3.84
C GLU A 103 8.46 12.41 4.45
N PHE A 104 8.54 12.34 5.77
CA PHE A 104 9.58 11.59 6.46
C PHE A 104 9.52 10.07 6.17
N ALA A 105 8.33 9.46 6.15
CA ALA A 105 8.17 8.05 5.82
C ALA A 105 8.56 7.74 4.36
N GLN A 106 8.22 8.63 3.42
CA GLN A 106 8.64 8.56 2.02
C GLN A 106 10.17 8.61 1.89
N LEU A 107 10.81 9.52 2.62
CA LEU A 107 12.27 9.65 2.67
C LEU A 107 12.94 8.37 3.19
N LEU A 108 12.44 7.80 4.29
CA LEU A 108 12.90 6.52 4.86
C LEU A 108 12.65 5.31 3.95
N ARG A 109 11.86 5.44 2.88
CA ARG A 109 11.57 4.36 1.93
C ARG A 109 11.84 4.76 0.49
N LYS A 110 12.71 5.76 0.28
CA LYS A 110 13.11 6.22 -1.04
C LYS A 110 13.62 5.04 -1.86
N GLY A 111 12.97 4.77 -2.99
CA GLY A 111 13.27 3.64 -3.87
C GLY A 111 12.72 2.27 -3.44
N GLU A 112 12.11 2.14 -2.26
CA GLU A 112 11.39 0.92 -1.83
C GLU A 112 9.87 1.07 -1.95
N CYS A 113 9.33 2.26 -1.67
CA CYS A 113 7.91 2.58 -1.79
C CYS A 113 7.67 3.58 -2.92
N SER A 114 6.61 3.38 -3.71
CA SER A 114 6.25 4.32 -4.79
C SER A 114 4.73 4.42 -4.95
N VAL A 115 4.25 5.64 -5.16
CA VAL A 115 2.89 5.91 -5.62
C VAL A 115 3.00 6.39 -7.06
N VAL A 116 2.31 5.71 -7.96
CA VAL A 116 2.41 5.93 -9.41
C VAL A 116 1.03 6.27 -9.95
N VAL A 117 0.91 7.37 -10.65
CA VAL A 117 -0.31 7.75 -11.37
C VAL A 117 -0.12 7.45 -12.85
N SER A 118 -1.04 6.69 -13.44
CA SER A 118 -1.03 6.32 -14.85
C SER A 118 -2.22 6.97 -15.55
N ASN A 119 -1.95 7.72 -16.60
CA ASN A 119 -2.94 8.53 -17.33
C ASN A 119 -3.06 8.14 -18.82
N GLY A 120 -2.66 6.91 -19.20
CA GLY A 120 -2.83 6.40 -20.58
C GLY A 120 -1.85 6.95 -21.64
N LEU A 121 -1.24 8.12 -21.40
CA LEU A 121 -0.21 8.68 -22.28
C LEU A 121 1.12 7.92 -22.11
N GLU A 122 1.70 7.51 -23.25
CA GLU A 122 2.92 6.74 -23.42
C GLU A 122 3.93 6.87 -22.27
N GLU A 123 4.18 5.74 -21.61
CA GLU A 123 5.47 5.33 -21.02
C GLU A 123 6.26 6.42 -20.29
N GLN A 124 5.60 7.33 -19.55
CA GLN A 124 6.32 8.41 -18.89
C GLN A 124 7.21 7.87 -17.78
N ARG A 125 8.50 7.78 -18.15
CA ARG A 125 9.71 7.81 -17.33
C ARG A 125 9.77 6.73 -16.27
N ALA A 126 10.71 5.80 -16.48
CA ALA A 126 11.24 4.89 -15.48
C ALA A 126 11.91 5.59 -14.27
N GLU A 127 11.71 6.90 -14.07
CA GLU A 127 12.26 7.68 -12.96
C GLU A 127 11.72 7.22 -11.60
N TRP A 128 10.46 6.76 -11.54
CA TRP A 128 9.89 6.20 -10.31
C TRP A 128 10.33 4.74 -10.05
N TYR A 129 10.78 4.03 -11.10
CA TYR A 129 11.16 2.63 -10.97
C TYR A 129 12.56 2.52 -10.39
N HIS A 130 12.65 1.80 -9.28
CA HIS A 130 13.92 1.43 -8.67
C HIS A 130 14.03 -0.10 -8.62
N GLU A 131 15.24 -0.62 -8.82
CA GLU A 131 15.54 -2.06 -8.73
C GLU A 131 15.21 -2.69 -7.36
N ASN A 132 15.03 -1.85 -6.34
CA ASN A 132 14.71 -2.23 -4.96
C ASN A 132 13.27 -1.92 -4.56
N VAL A 133 12.40 -1.57 -5.51
CA VAL A 133 10.99 -1.31 -5.23
C VAL A 133 10.31 -2.57 -4.66
N ARG A 134 9.61 -2.40 -3.53
CA ARG A 134 8.93 -3.47 -2.80
C ARG A 134 7.45 -3.20 -2.64
N HIS A 135 7.04 -1.94 -2.62
CA HIS A 135 5.67 -1.55 -2.32
C HIS A 135 5.21 -0.48 -3.30
N VAL A 136 4.20 -0.80 -4.10
CA VAL A 136 3.69 0.13 -5.11
C VAL A 136 2.19 0.30 -4.96
N ARG A 137 1.75 1.55 -5.03
CA ARG A 137 0.35 1.91 -5.25
C ARG A 137 0.22 2.52 -6.64
N VAL A 138 -0.60 1.92 -7.49
CA VAL A 138 -0.89 2.40 -8.84
C VAL A 138 -2.28 3.04 -8.84
N ILE A 139 -2.38 4.26 -9.33
CA ILE A 139 -3.63 4.98 -9.54
C ILE A 139 -3.85 5.06 -11.06
N LEU A 140 -4.88 4.38 -11.56
CA LEU A 140 -5.30 4.42 -12.96
C LEU A 140 -6.35 5.52 -13.09
N ASP A 141 -5.96 6.69 -13.58
CA ASP A 141 -6.78 7.91 -13.58
C ASP A 141 -7.36 8.26 -14.96
N ASP A 142 -7.22 7.36 -15.93
CA ASP A 142 -7.69 7.54 -17.31
C ASP A 142 -8.28 6.24 -17.87
N GLU A 143 -9.16 6.33 -18.88
CA GLU A 143 -9.75 5.17 -19.56
C GLU A 143 -8.67 4.24 -20.17
N GLN A 144 -7.60 4.81 -20.71
CA GLN A 144 -6.49 4.08 -21.33
C GLN A 144 -5.38 3.76 -20.32
N ALA A 145 -5.52 4.16 -19.06
CA ALA A 145 -4.54 3.88 -18.03
C ALA A 145 -4.36 2.38 -17.82
N MET A 146 -3.11 1.95 -17.70
CA MET A 146 -2.77 0.56 -17.46
C MET A 146 -1.66 0.47 -16.43
N ILE A 147 -1.52 -0.69 -15.81
CA ILE A 147 -0.40 -0.93 -14.89
C ILE A 147 0.92 -0.73 -15.66
N PRO A 148 1.81 0.18 -15.20
CA PRO A 148 3.03 0.54 -15.90
C PRO A 148 3.94 -0.66 -16.18
N ARG A 149 4.50 -0.74 -17.40
CA ARG A 149 5.35 -1.85 -17.85
C ARG A 149 6.55 -2.16 -16.94
N PRO A 150 7.29 -1.15 -16.40
CA PRO A 150 8.41 -1.41 -15.50
C PRO A 150 8.00 -2.24 -14.27
N LEU A 151 6.75 -2.12 -13.82
CA LEU A 151 6.28 -2.85 -12.65
C LEU A 151 6.34 -4.36 -12.86
N TYR A 152 6.03 -4.89 -14.06
CA TYR A 152 6.10 -6.33 -14.34
C TYR A 152 7.52 -6.92 -14.20
N SER A 153 8.54 -6.06 -14.24
CA SER A 153 9.94 -6.45 -14.02
C SER A 153 10.38 -6.33 -12.56
N ALA A 154 9.52 -5.84 -11.65
CA ALA A 154 9.82 -5.68 -10.23
C ALA A 154 9.78 -7.04 -9.47
N LYS A 155 10.79 -7.89 -9.66
CA LYS A 155 10.84 -9.23 -9.05
C LYS A 155 10.94 -9.24 -7.51
N LYS A 156 11.21 -8.10 -6.88
CA LYS A 156 11.25 -7.92 -5.43
C LYS A 156 9.94 -7.35 -4.85
N LEU A 157 8.93 -7.08 -5.69
CA LEU A 157 7.68 -6.48 -5.27
C LEU A 157 6.91 -7.40 -4.31
N ARG A 158 6.49 -6.84 -3.17
CA ARG A 158 5.77 -7.52 -2.08
C ARG A 158 4.37 -6.96 -1.84
N SER A 159 4.13 -5.70 -2.17
CA SER A 159 2.81 -5.08 -2.08
C SER A 159 2.45 -4.38 -3.37
N LEU A 160 1.22 -4.63 -3.85
CA LEU A 160 0.63 -3.89 -4.94
C LEU A 160 -0.80 -3.47 -4.55
N ILE A 161 -1.06 -2.17 -4.55
CA ILE A 161 -2.40 -1.61 -4.46
C ILE A 161 -2.73 -1.01 -5.82
N VAL A 162 -3.87 -1.33 -6.40
CA VAL A 162 -4.33 -0.74 -7.66
C VAL A 162 -5.66 -0.04 -7.41
N ASP A 163 -5.65 1.29 -7.51
CA ASP A 163 -6.87 2.08 -7.56
C ASP A 163 -7.23 2.36 -9.00
N SER A 164 -8.31 1.76 -9.46
CA SER A 164 -8.82 1.93 -10.82
C SER A 164 -10.04 2.83 -10.85
N CYS A 165 -10.02 3.86 -11.70
CA CYS A 165 -11.23 4.62 -12.03
C CYS A 165 -12.22 3.75 -12.83
N PRO A 166 -13.53 4.09 -12.86
CA PRO A 166 -14.55 3.30 -13.55
C PRO A 166 -14.23 3.02 -15.03
N HIS A 167 -13.59 3.98 -15.70
CA HIS A 167 -13.25 3.91 -17.11
C HIS A 167 -12.05 3.00 -17.41
N SER A 168 -11.20 2.69 -16.42
CA SER A 168 -9.99 1.85 -16.57
C SER A 168 -10.22 0.34 -16.33
N THR A 169 -11.47 -0.10 -16.19
CA THR A 169 -11.80 -1.49 -15.82
C THR A 169 -11.30 -2.51 -16.86
N SER A 170 -11.52 -2.21 -18.14
CA SER A 170 -11.17 -3.11 -19.25
C SER A 170 -9.65 -3.28 -19.38
N THR A 171 -8.90 -2.18 -19.26
CA THR A 171 -7.44 -2.18 -19.30
C THR A 171 -6.83 -2.88 -18.09
N LEU A 172 -7.41 -2.70 -16.90
CA LEU A 172 -7.01 -3.44 -15.70
C LEU A 172 -7.18 -4.95 -15.93
N ASN A 173 -8.38 -5.41 -16.30
CA ASN A 173 -8.66 -6.83 -16.53
C ASN A 173 -7.70 -7.43 -17.58
N ALA A 174 -7.45 -6.72 -18.68
CA ALA A 174 -6.51 -7.15 -19.72
C ALA A 174 -5.04 -7.25 -19.25
N SER A 175 -4.69 -6.60 -18.14
CA SER A 175 -3.33 -6.57 -17.57
C SER A 175 -3.11 -7.53 -16.39
N LEU A 176 -4.17 -7.98 -15.72
CA LEU A 176 -4.08 -8.80 -14.50
C LEU A 176 -3.30 -10.10 -14.71
N TRP A 177 -3.43 -10.74 -15.87
CA TRP A 177 -2.69 -11.97 -16.15
C TRP A 177 -1.17 -11.75 -16.07
N ARG A 178 -0.67 -10.58 -16.50
CA ARG A 178 0.76 -10.23 -16.42
C ARG A 178 1.18 -9.96 -14.98
N VAL A 179 0.33 -9.28 -14.21
CA VAL A 179 0.56 -9.06 -12.77
C VAL A 179 0.78 -10.41 -12.09
N PHE A 180 -0.13 -11.36 -12.30
CA PHE A 180 -0.10 -12.66 -11.63
C PHE A 180 1.02 -13.57 -12.15
N ASP A 181 1.34 -13.46 -13.44
CA ASP A 181 2.41 -14.24 -14.07
C ASP A 181 3.82 -13.76 -13.64
N GLN A 182 4.00 -12.45 -13.47
CA GLN A 182 5.33 -11.85 -13.34
C GLN A 182 5.71 -11.44 -11.91
N LEU A 183 4.72 -11.16 -11.05
CA LEU A 183 4.92 -10.62 -9.69
C LEU A 183 4.72 -11.67 -8.61
N THR A 184 5.38 -12.81 -8.76
CA THR A 184 5.20 -13.99 -7.92
C THR A 184 5.66 -13.83 -6.47
N CYS A 185 6.41 -12.78 -6.15
CA CYS A 185 6.87 -12.43 -4.80
C CYS A 185 5.86 -11.60 -3.98
N LEU A 186 4.68 -11.30 -4.55
CA LEU A 186 3.66 -10.53 -3.86
C LEU A 186 3.18 -11.25 -2.59
N ARG A 187 3.10 -10.48 -1.50
CA ARG A 187 2.50 -10.87 -0.23
C ARG A 187 1.15 -10.20 0.00
N MET A 188 0.96 -9.04 -0.62
CA MET A 188 -0.24 -8.22 -0.48
C MET A 188 -0.65 -7.71 -1.85
N LEU A 189 -1.90 -7.97 -2.22
CA LEU A 189 -2.52 -7.44 -3.43
C LEU A 189 -3.89 -6.85 -3.08
N ASP A 190 -4.08 -5.57 -3.38
CA ASP A 190 -5.36 -4.90 -3.23
C ASP A 190 -5.84 -4.43 -4.60
N LEU A 191 -6.94 -5.03 -5.06
CA LEU A 191 -7.68 -4.69 -6.27
C LEU A 191 -9.12 -4.26 -5.92
N SER A 192 -9.33 -3.78 -4.69
CA SER A 192 -10.66 -3.37 -4.23
C SER A 192 -11.16 -2.14 -4.98
N ASN A 193 -12.47 -2.12 -5.24
CA ASN A 193 -13.17 -0.99 -5.82
C ASN A 193 -13.99 -0.22 -4.76
N ASN A 194 -13.30 0.25 -3.72
CA ASN A 194 -13.94 0.99 -2.65
C ASN A 194 -14.04 2.50 -2.92
N ARG A 195 -13.20 3.05 -3.82
CA ARG A 195 -13.19 4.50 -4.14
C ARG A 195 -14.37 4.96 -4.98
N TYR A 196 -14.77 4.20 -6.00
CA TYR A 196 -15.68 4.70 -7.04
C TYR A 196 -17.09 4.10 -6.99
N ARG A 197 -17.53 3.66 -5.80
CA ARG A 197 -18.92 3.21 -5.51
C ARG A 197 -19.52 2.31 -6.61
N ARG A 198 -18.97 1.10 -6.75
CA ARG A 198 -19.59 -0.04 -7.48
C ARG A 198 -19.66 0.05 -9.02
N GLN A 199 -18.80 0.84 -9.67
CA GLN A 199 -18.78 0.93 -11.15
C GLN A 199 -17.62 0.20 -11.82
N THR A 200 -16.46 0.14 -11.16
CA THR A 200 -15.35 -0.72 -11.57
C THR A 200 -15.64 -2.18 -11.19
N SER A 201 -15.50 -3.14 -12.10
CA SER A 201 -15.67 -4.55 -11.79
C SER A 201 -14.68 -5.42 -12.54
N ILE A 202 -13.76 -6.01 -11.79
CA ILE A 202 -13.06 -7.21 -12.23
C ILE A 202 -14.11 -8.31 -12.38
N THR A 203 -14.24 -8.85 -13.59
CA THR A 203 -15.26 -9.86 -13.91
C THR A 203 -14.75 -11.28 -13.72
N GLU A 204 -13.47 -11.48 -13.98
CA GLU A 204 -12.79 -12.77 -13.84
C GLU A 204 -11.35 -12.57 -13.37
N LEU A 205 -10.84 -13.54 -12.62
CA LEU A 205 -9.43 -13.59 -12.26
C LEU A 205 -8.71 -14.59 -13.17
N PRO A 206 -7.65 -14.16 -13.89
CA PRO A 206 -6.82 -15.07 -14.64
C PRO A 206 -6.25 -16.20 -13.76
N HIS A 207 -6.27 -17.44 -14.28
CA HIS A 207 -5.80 -18.64 -13.56
C HIS A 207 -4.36 -18.55 -13.04
N GLN A 208 -3.55 -17.65 -13.62
CA GLN A 208 -2.20 -17.35 -13.17
C GLN A 208 -2.13 -16.84 -11.72
N ILE A 209 -3.26 -16.43 -11.11
CA ILE A 209 -3.30 -16.07 -9.68
C ILE A 209 -2.72 -17.18 -8.79
N GLY A 210 -2.83 -18.45 -9.19
CA GLY A 210 -2.22 -19.58 -8.50
C GLY A 210 -0.68 -19.54 -8.43
N LYS A 211 -0.02 -18.68 -9.22
CA LYS A 211 1.44 -18.46 -9.14
C LYS A 211 1.84 -17.55 -7.99
N LEU A 212 0.90 -16.83 -7.38
CA LEU A 212 1.15 -15.93 -6.24
C LEU A 212 1.23 -16.71 -4.92
N ILE A 213 2.16 -17.66 -4.82
CA ILE A 213 2.27 -18.60 -3.69
C ILE A 213 2.65 -17.93 -2.35
N TYR A 214 3.16 -16.70 -2.39
CA TYR A 214 3.51 -15.92 -1.19
C TYR A 214 2.41 -14.96 -0.75
N LEU A 215 1.29 -14.91 -1.46
CA LEU A 215 0.19 -14.00 -1.17
C LEU A 215 -0.44 -14.35 0.17
N ARG A 216 -0.50 -13.37 1.07
CA ARG A 216 -1.09 -13.47 2.42
C ARG A 216 -2.31 -12.58 2.60
N TYR A 217 -2.47 -11.59 1.72
CA TYR A 217 -3.62 -10.70 1.70
C TYR A 217 -4.03 -10.43 0.25
N LEU A 218 -5.31 -10.66 -0.03
CA LEU A 218 -5.97 -10.34 -1.30
C LEU A 218 -7.25 -9.60 -0.99
N SER A 219 -7.39 -8.37 -1.48
CA SER A 219 -8.66 -7.65 -1.47
C SER A 219 -9.22 -7.55 -2.87
N LEU A 220 -10.46 -8.01 -3.02
CA LEU A 220 -11.29 -7.87 -4.22
C LEU A 220 -12.60 -7.15 -3.88
N GLU A 221 -12.68 -6.54 -2.70
CA GLU A 221 -13.90 -5.91 -2.19
C GLU A 221 -14.46 -4.89 -3.19
N GLY A 222 -15.78 -4.82 -3.32
CA GLY A 222 -16.43 -3.88 -4.24
C GLY A 222 -16.45 -4.32 -5.72
N ASN A 223 -15.80 -5.42 -6.10
CA ASN A 223 -15.95 -6.02 -7.44
C ASN A 223 -17.22 -6.89 -7.51
N ILE A 224 -18.35 -6.25 -7.78
CA ILE A 224 -19.69 -6.89 -7.76
C ILE A 224 -19.92 -7.89 -8.89
N GLY A 225 -19.16 -7.78 -9.99
CA GLY A 225 -19.30 -8.63 -11.18
C GLY A 225 -18.34 -9.83 -11.21
N LEU A 226 -17.60 -10.09 -10.13
CA LEU A 226 -16.65 -11.19 -10.09
C LEU A 226 -17.39 -12.53 -9.95
N GLU A 227 -17.37 -13.33 -11.00
CA GLU A 227 -17.97 -14.67 -10.98
C GLU A 227 -17.01 -15.66 -10.31
N TYR A 228 -17.47 -16.32 -9.23
CA TYR A 228 -16.72 -17.40 -8.59
C TYR A 228 -16.91 -18.68 -9.39
N PHE A 229 -15.87 -19.15 -10.07
CA PHE A 229 -15.83 -20.53 -10.54
C PHE A 229 -15.53 -21.43 -9.34
N ALA A 230 -16.51 -22.25 -8.97
CA ALA A 230 -16.41 -23.32 -7.98
C ALA A 230 -15.47 -24.44 -8.42
#